data_AF-A0A961GP49-F1
#
_entry.id   AF-A0A961GP49-F1
#
_cell.length_a   1.000
_cell.length_b   1.000
_cell.length_c   1.000
_cell.angle_alpha   90.00
_cell.angle_beta   90.00
_cell.angle_gamma   90.00
#
_symmetry.space_group_name_H-M   'P 1'
#
loop_
_entity.id
_entity.type
_entity.pdbx_description
1 polymer ?
#
loop_
_entity_poly.entity_id
_entity_poly.type
_entity_poly.pdbx_seq_one_letter_code
_entity_poly.pdbx_strand_id
1 'polypeptide(L)'
;MGEAISIFMLHPETFTGSIAAGYQNPLAGYVAGRGGVLGEATGTTVASVFVIFEPSFVCAMWDEGVAVRGAAGAAKVYWDQVGDFGRKYLADAEGVARIAQLGEKIIAETPIAGLPMYAGWRNMPLATDDAARALQVMFVLRELRGDVHFNLLANSGITPVEAHMLHGGEDYTRMFGWPGPFADGAHKRERYAEVEEATNRRMTEIFDAALDRAEAEELARLSVGALERLKANLPPAG
;
A
#
# COMPACT_ATOMS: atom_id res chain seq x y z
N MET A 1 1.64 10.46 -3.75
CA MET A 1 2.21 9.25 -3.11
C MET A 1 1.37 8.01 -3.34
N GLY A 2 0.11 7.97 -2.87
CA GLY A 2 -0.74 6.77 -2.98
C GLY A 2 -0.84 6.19 -4.39
N GLU A 3 -1.05 7.04 -5.41
CA GLU A 3 -1.13 6.60 -6.81
C GLU A 3 0.18 5.99 -7.33
N ALA A 4 1.36 6.56 -6.99
CA ALA A 4 2.65 6.00 -7.38
C ALA A 4 2.82 4.55 -6.87
N ILE A 5 2.38 4.31 -5.64
CA ILE A 5 2.43 2.98 -5.02
C ILE A 5 1.38 2.04 -5.63
N SER A 6 0.17 2.54 -5.94
CA SER A 6 -0.83 1.74 -6.67
C SER A 6 -0.33 1.32 -8.05
N ILE A 7 0.37 2.21 -8.76
CA ILE A 7 1.03 1.88 -10.03
C ILE A 7 2.02 0.74 -9.81
N PHE A 8 2.95 0.85 -8.85
CA PHE A 8 3.88 -0.23 -8.51
C PHE A 8 3.16 -1.56 -8.21
N MET A 9 2.13 -1.53 -7.35
CA MET A 9 1.42 -2.74 -6.90
C MET A 9 0.73 -3.50 -8.03
N LEU A 10 0.24 -2.77 -9.04
CA LEU A 10 -0.53 -3.32 -10.16
C LEU A 10 0.29 -3.43 -11.45
N HIS A 11 1.55 -3.00 -11.44
CA HIS A 11 2.38 -3.01 -12.64
C HIS A 11 2.72 -4.44 -13.07
N PRO A 12 2.63 -4.78 -14.37
CA PRO A 12 2.99 -6.10 -14.87
C PRO A 12 4.39 -6.57 -14.47
N GLU A 13 5.37 -5.66 -14.42
CA GLU A 13 6.75 -5.97 -14.00
C GLU A 13 6.83 -6.47 -12.56
N THR A 14 5.96 -6.00 -11.67
CA THR A 14 5.92 -6.47 -10.27
C THR A 14 5.44 -7.92 -10.21
N PHE A 15 4.46 -8.27 -11.04
CA PHE A 15 4.01 -9.67 -11.19
C PHE A 15 5.07 -10.55 -11.87
N THR A 16 5.73 -10.06 -12.93
CA THR A 16 6.85 -10.76 -13.58
C THR A 16 8.01 -10.99 -12.60
N GLY A 17 8.35 -10.00 -11.78
CA GLY A 17 9.37 -10.11 -10.74
C GLY A 17 8.99 -11.15 -9.67
N SER A 18 7.71 -11.26 -9.34
CA SER A 18 7.22 -12.31 -8.43
C SER A 18 7.40 -13.70 -9.05
N ILE A 19 7.05 -13.87 -10.34
CA ILE A 19 7.26 -15.14 -11.04
C ILE A 19 8.75 -15.51 -11.08
N ALA A 20 9.62 -14.56 -11.39
CA ALA A 20 11.07 -14.76 -11.38
C ALA A 20 11.63 -15.13 -9.99
N ALA A 21 10.95 -14.70 -8.91
CA ALA A 21 11.29 -15.07 -7.53
C ALA A 21 10.78 -16.45 -7.10
N GLY A 22 10.11 -17.20 -7.99
CA GLY A 22 9.65 -18.57 -7.78
C GLY A 22 8.15 -18.72 -7.52
N TYR A 23 7.38 -17.62 -7.48
CA TYR A 23 5.93 -17.69 -7.30
C TYR A 23 5.24 -18.10 -8.59
N GLN A 24 4.67 -19.31 -8.64
CA GLN A 24 3.90 -19.78 -9.80
C GLN A 24 2.66 -18.89 -10.03
N ASN A 25 2.03 -18.49 -8.93
CA ASN A 25 0.95 -17.53 -8.91
C ASN A 25 1.47 -16.15 -8.46
N PRO A 26 1.48 -15.13 -9.32
CA PRO A 26 1.97 -13.80 -8.94
C PRO A 26 1.12 -13.13 -7.85
N LEU A 27 -0.17 -13.50 -7.69
CA LEU A 27 -1.01 -12.99 -6.60
C LEU A 27 -0.62 -13.61 -5.24
N ALA A 28 -0.15 -14.86 -5.21
CA ALA A 28 0.45 -15.44 -4.01
C ALA A 28 1.73 -14.70 -3.62
N GLY A 29 2.56 -14.35 -4.61
CA GLY A 29 3.73 -13.48 -4.41
C GLY A 29 3.35 -12.10 -3.88
N TYR A 30 2.27 -11.50 -4.37
CA TYR A 30 1.75 -10.23 -3.87
C TYR A 30 1.25 -10.34 -2.42
N VAL A 31 0.42 -11.32 -2.09
CA VAL A 31 -0.16 -11.46 -0.74
C VAL A 31 0.92 -11.81 0.28
N ALA A 32 1.77 -12.80 0.01
CA ALA A 32 2.87 -13.15 0.91
C ALA A 32 3.93 -12.04 0.97
N GLY A 33 4.23 -11.38 -0.16
CA GLY A 33 5.18 -10.27 -0.22
C GLY A 33 4.71 -9.05 0.57
N ARG A 34 3.46 -8.63 0.39
CA ARG A 34 2.89 -7.49 1.10
C ARG A 34 2.62 -7.81 2.58
N GLY A 35 2.10 -8.99 2.89
CA GLY A 35 1.73 -9.42 4.25
C GLY A 35 2.90 -9.93 5.09
N GLY A 36 4.03 -10.28 4.47
CA GLY A 36 5.15 -10.96 5.14
C GLY A 36 5.79 -10.19 6.30
N VAL A 37 5.62 -8.86 6.34
CA VAL A 37 6.07 -8.02 7.47
C VAL A 37 5.29 -8.26 8.77
N LEU A 38 4.15 -8.97 8.71
CA LEU A 38 3.38 -9.40 9.87
C LEU A 38 4.01 -10.60 10.60
N GLY A 39 5.09 -11.18 10.04
CA GLY A 39 5.79 -12.33 10.61
C GLY A 39 5.07 -13.66 10.36
N GLU A 40 5.33 -14.64 11.23
CA GLU A 40 4.75 -15.99 11.15
C GLU A 40 3.27 -15.99 11.55
N ALA A 41 2.44 -15.43 10.66
CA ALA A 41 0.99 -15.31 10.82
C ALA A 41 0.24 -16.41 10.07
N THR A 42 -1.02 -16.62 10.45
CA THR A 42 -1.96 -17.47 9.69
C THR A 42 -2.60 -16.68 8.55
N GLY A 43 -3.08 -17.36 7.50
CA GLY A 43 -3.84 -16.73 6.43
C GLY A 43 -5.04 -15.91 6.95
N THR A 44 -5.74 -16.41 7.98
CA THR A 44 -6.84 -15.67 8.63
C THR A 44 -6.38 -14.37 9.31
N THR A 45 -5.19 -14.38 9.93
CA THR A 45 -4.61 -13.18 10.54
C THR A 45 -4.27 -12.15 9.46
N VAL A 46 -3.67 -12.58 8.35
CA VAL A 46 -3.37 -11.69 7.21
C VAL A 46 -4.65 -11.15 6.57
N ALA A 47 -5.66 -12.00 6.39
CA ALA A 47 -6.98 -11.60 5.88
C ALA A 47 -7.65 -10.55 6.77
N SER A 48 -7.48 -10.64 8.10
CA SER A 48 -8.03 -9.65 9.04
C SER A 48 -7.40 -8.26 8.91
N VAL A 49 -6.17 -8.18 8.38
CA VAL A 49 -5.47 -6.91 8.09
C VAL A 49 -5.77 -6.44 6.67
N PHE A 50 -5.95 -7.37 5.73
CA PHE A 50 -6.25 -7.11 4.31
C PHE A 50 -7.75 -6.93 4.10
N VAL A 51 -8.39 -6.09 4.93
CA VAL A 51 -9.86 -5.99 5.12
C VAL A 51 -10.68 -5.80 3.84
N ILE A 52 -10.06 -5.38 2.75
CA ILE A 52 -10.70 -5.12 1.46
C ILE A 52 -10.76 -6.36 0.55
N PHE A 53 -9.94 -7.38 0.76
CA PHE A 53 -9.94 -8.59 -0.07
C PHE A 53 -10.91 -9.63 0.48
N GLU A 54 -11.40 -10.52 -0.39
CA GLU A 54 -12.16 -11.69 0.04
C GLU A 54 -11.28 -12.58 0.95
N PRO A 55 -11.71 -12.93 2.18
CA PRO A 55 -10.84 -13.59 3.14
C PRO A 55 -10.31 -14.96 2.71
N SER A 56 -11.11 -15.79 2.03
CA SER A 56 -10.71 -17.12 1.59
C SER A 56 -9.64 -17.04 0.50
N PHE A 57 -9.76 -16.08 -0.41
CA PHE A 57 -8.78 -15.72 -1.41
C PHE A 57 -7.46 -15.31 -0.74
N VAL A 58 -7.48 -14.41 0.26
CA VAL A 58 -6.26 -14.03 0.99
C VAL A 58 -5.63 -15.23 1.68
N CYS A 59 -6.41 -16.08 2.34
CA CYS A 59 -5.89 -17.28 3.01
C CYS A 59 -5.18 -18.20 2.01
N ALA A 60 -5.81 -18.49 0.86
CA ALA A 60 -5.23 -19.35 -0.17
C ALA A 60 -3.93 -18.76 -0.75
N MET A 61 -3.93 -17.47 -1.07
CA MET A 61 -2.75 -16.78 -1.63
C MET A 61 -1.62 -16.64 -0.60
N TRP A 62 -1.96 -16.45 0.68
CA TRP A 62 -0.98 -16.45 1.76
C TRP A 62 -0.32 -17.81 1.89
N ASP A 63 -1.10 -18.88 2.08
CA ASP A 63 -0.58 -20.24 2.31
C ASP A 63 0.28 -20.72 1.13
N GLU A 64 -0.15 -20.44 -0.11
CA GLU A 64 0.63 -20.72 -1.32
C GLU A 64 1.95 -19.91 -1.35
N GLY A 65 1.88 -18.60 -1.07
CA GLY A 65 3.02 -17.71 -1.19
C GLY A 65 4.08 -17.94 -0.11
N VAL A 66 3.68 -18.10 1.16
CA VAL A 66 4.65 -18.32 2.24
C VAL A 66 5.35 -19.66 2.12
N ALA A 67 4.76 -20.66 1.46
CA ALA A 67 5.41 -21.94 1.20
C ALA A 67 6.67 -21.82 0.32
N VAL A 68 6.80 -20.75 -0.47
CA VAL A 68 7.97 -20.53 -1.35
C VAL A 68 9.23 -20.18 -0.55
N ARG A 69 9.11 -19.29 0.45
CA ARG A 69 10.28 -18.74 1.18
C ARG A 69 10.00 -18.13 2.56
N GLY A 70 8.86 -18.46 3.17
CA GLY A 70 8.41 -17.90 4.44
C GLY A 70 8.02 -16.41 4.35
N ALA A 71 7.41 -15.90 5.42
CA ALA A 71 6.91 -14.53 5.48
C ALA A 71 8.01 -13.47 5.33
N ALA A 72 9.09 -13.58 6.10
CA ALA A 72 10.20 -12.62 6.04
C ALA A 72 10.92 -12.62 4.68
N GLY A 73 11.09 -13.81 4.09
CA GLY A 73 11.69 -13.95 2.76
C GLY A 73 10.81 -13.32 1.67
N ALA A 74 9.49 -13.49 1.77
CA ALA A 74 8.53 -12.88 0.85
C ALA A 74 8.53 -11.35 0.97
N ALA A 75 8.47 -10.82 2.19
CA ALA A 75 8.55 -9.39 2.45
C ALA A 75 9.85 -8.76 1.91
N LYS A 76 10.99 -9.44 2.07
CA LYS A 76 12.27 -8.98 1.51
C LYS A 76 12.23 -8.87 -0.01
N VAL A 77 11.67 -9.86 -0.71
CA VAL A 77 11.54 -9.81 -2.18
C VAL A 77 10.67 -8.62 -2.59
N TYR A 78 9.52 -8.44 -1.93
CA TYR A 78 8.62 -7.34 -2.25
C TYR A 78 9.26 -5.97 -1.96
N TRP A 79 10.05 -5.89 -0.89
CA TRP A 79 10.78 -4.67 -0.53
C TRP A 79 11.88 -4.30 -1.54
N ASP A 80 12.58 -5.31 -2.06
CA ASP A 80 13.57 -5.13 -3.12
C ASP A 80 12.89 -4.65 -4.40
N GLN A 81 11.73 -5.22 -4.75
CA GLN A 81 10.92 -4.78 -5.89
C GLN A 81 10.48 -3.31 -5.76
N VAL A 82 10.07 -2.86 -4.57
CA VAL A 82 9.79 -1.42 -4.33
C VAL A 82 11.04 -0.59 -4.59
N GLY A 83 12.21 -1.01 -4.09
CA GLY A 83 13.47 -0.29 -4.33
C GLY A 83 13.86 -0.24 -5.81
N ASP A 84 13.77 -1.37 -6.52
CA ASP A 84 14.08 -1.47 -7.96
C ASP A 84 13.13 -0.63 -8.81
N PHE A 85 11.84 -0.64 -8.48
CA PHE A 85 10.85 0.20 -9.15
C PHE A 85 11.15 1.68 -8.94
N GLY A 86 11.55 2.08 -7.72
CA GLY A 86 12.00 3.44 -7.40
C GLY A 86 13.20 3.85 -8.24
N ARG A 87 14.26 3.04 -8.24
CA ARG A 87 15.47 3.28 -9.06
C ARG A 87 15.16 3.49 -10.53
N LYS A 88 14.24 2.68 -11.08
CA LYS A 88 13.92 2.71 -12.49
C LYS A 88 13.02 3.87 -12.88
N TYR A 89 11.93 4.09 -12.15
CA TYR A 89 10.88 5.00 -12.58
C TYR A 89 10.91 6.38 -11.91
N LEU A 90 11.58 6.53 -10.77
CA LEU A 90 11.89 7.85 -10.20
C LEU A 90 13.24 8.40 -10.69
N ALA A 91 13.86 7.76 -11.68
CA ALA A 91 15.04 8.30 -12.34
C ALA A 91 14.78 9.73 -12.83
N ASP A 92 15.73 10.62 -12.53
CA ASP A 92 15.68 12.05 -12.85
C ASP A 92 14.47 12.82 -12.28
N ALA A 93 13.78 12.28 -11.27
CA ALA A 93 12.75 13.03 -10.55
C ALA A 93 13.41 14.04 -9.58
N GLU A 94 12.93 15.27 -9.59
CA GLU A 94 13.44 16.32 -8.70
C GLU A 94 13.07 16.02 -7.24
N GLY A 95 14.03 16.19 -6.33
CA GLY A 95 13.78 16.20 -4.89
C GLY A 95 13.45 14.83 -4.27
N VAL A 96 13.78 13.70 -4.92
CA VAL A 96 13.56 12.36 -4.35
C VAL A 96 14.20 12.17 -2.97
N ALA A 97 15.42 12.67 -2.76
CA ALA A 97 16.09 12.67 -1.46
C ALA A 97 15.29 13.46 -0.40
N ARG A 98 14.70 14.59 -0.80
CA ARG A 98 13.90 15.45 0.09
C ARG A 98 12.55 14.82 0.42
N ILE A 99 11.92 14.12 -0.53
CA ILE A 99 10.72 13.31 -0.28
C ILE A 99 11.02 12.24 0.79
N ALA A 100 12.12 11.51 0.63
CA ALA A 100 12.54 10.51 1.61
C ALA A 100 12.75 11.14 2.99
N GLN A 101 13.53 12.22 3.08
CA GLN A 101 13.81 12.91 4.33
C GLN A 101 12.54 13.38 5.06
N LEU A 102 11.61 14.04 4.36
CA LEU A 102 10.36 14.52 4.94
C LEU A 102 9.42 13.38 5.33
N GLY A 103 9.35 12.33 4.51
CA GLY A 103 8.58 11.14 4.85
C GLY A 103 9.15 10.38 6.04
N GLU A 104 10.48 10.32 6.19
CA GLU A 104 11.14 9.74 7.35
C GLU A 104 10.85 10.51 8.65
N LYS A 105 10.69 11.84 8.61
CA LYS A 105 10.19 12.62 9.77
C LYS A 105 8.80 12.16 10.20
N ILE A 106 7.88 12.00 9.24
CA ILE A 106 6.53 11.50 9.53
C ILE A 106 6.61 10.08 10.12
N ILE A 107 7.43 9.20 9.52
CA ILE A 107 7.63 7.83 10.02
C ILE A 107 8.23 7.82 11.43
N ALA A 108 9.10 8.76 11.78
CA ALA A 108 9.71 8.83 13.10
C ALA A 108 8.70 9.21 14.19
N GLU A 109 7.84 10.19 13.92
CA GLU A 109 6.86 10.73 14.88
C GLU A 109 5.56 9.92 14.99
N THR A 110 5.25 9.08 13.99
CA THR A 110 3.98 8.34 13.96
C THR A 110 4.02 7.14 14.93
N PRO A 111 3.07 7.04 15.90
CA PRO A 111 2.96 5.88 16.78
C PRO A 111 2.45 4.66 16.00
N ILE A 112 2.83 3.45 16.43
CA ILE A 112 2.48 2.19 15.73
C ILE A 112 1.15 1.55 16.17
N ALA A 113 0.51 2.07 17.22
CA ALA A 113 -0.66 1.42 17.82
C ALA A 113 -1.82 1.32 16.83
N GLY A 114 -2.30 0.10 16.58
CA GLY A 114 -3.38 -0.18 15.63
C GLY A 114 -2.98 -0.12 14.15
N LEU A 115 -1.69 0.00 13.83
CA LEU A 115 -1.19 0.18 12.46
C LEU A 115 -0.22 -0.94 12.07
N PRO A 116 -0.70 -2.19 11.91
CA PRO A 116 0.16 -3.37 11.80
C PRO A 116 1.01 -3.40 10.52
N MET A 117 0.47 -3.01 9.36
CA MET A 117 1.23 -3.00 8.10
C MET A 117 2.32 -1.93 8.16
N TYR A 118 1.95 -0.71 8.57
CA TYR A 118 2.88 0.39 8.79
C TYR A 118 3.97 0.02 9.79
N ALA A 119 3.60 -0.60 10.92
CA ALA A 119 4.55 -1.04 11.95
C ALA A 119 5.55 -2.07 11.42
N GLY A 120 5.11 -3.00 10.58
CA GLY A 120 5.99 -3.96 9.92
C GLY A 120 6.91 -3.29 8.89
N TRP A 121 6.34 -2.52 7.97
CA TRP A 121 7.08 -1.91 6.86
C TRP A 121 8.09 -0.85 7.29
N ARG A 122 7.79 -0.05 8.33
CA ARG A 122 8.74 0.97 8.83
C ARG A 122 10.04 0.37 9.41
N ASN A 123 10.04 -0.92 9.75
CA ASN A 123 11.23 -1.62 10.28
C ASN A 123 12.10 -2.24 9.18
N MET A 124 11.63 -2.26 7.93
CA MET A 124 12.42 -2.78 6.81
C MET A 124 13.58 -1.82 6.49
N PRO A 125 14.80 -2.33 6.24
CA PRO A 125 15.96 -1.48 5.98
C PRO A 125 15.78 -0.70 4.68
N LEU A 126 15.89 0.62 4.75
CA LEU A 126 15.82 1.50 3.58
C LEU A 126 17.07 1.35 2.69
N ALA A 127 16.87 1.52 1.39
CA ALA A 127 17.95 1.64 0.43
C ALA A 127 18.82 2.88 0.70
N THR A 128 20.08 2.81 0.27
CA THR A 128 21.04 3.91 0.39
C THR A 128 20.98 4.89 -0.77
N ASP A 129 20.42 4.49 -1.92
CA ASP A 129 20.20 5.38 -3.06
C ASP A 129 18.86 6.12 -2.94
N ASP A 130 18.84 7.40 -3.35
CA ASP A 130 17.74 8.30 -3.08
C ASP A 130 16.43 7.89 -3.77
N ALA A 131 16.49 7.35 -4.98
CA ALA A 131 15.31 6.98 -5.76
C ALA A 131 14.59 5.75 -5.17
N ALA A 132 15.33 4.69 -4.82
CA ALA A 132 14.75 3.55 -4.11
C ALA A 132 14.22 3.95 -2.74
N ARG A 133 15.01 4.72 -1.98
CA ARG A 133 14.65 5.18 -0.64
C ARG A 133 13.35 5.98 -0.67
N ALA A 134 13.19 6.89 -1.63
CA ALA A 134 11.98 7.69 -1.79
C ALA A 134 10.75 6.83 -2.04
N LEU A 135 10.81 5.84 -2.94
CA LEU A 135 9.66 4.99 -3.20
C LEU A 135 9.34 4.06 -2.01
N GLN A 136 10.36 3.56 -1.31
CA GLN A 136 10.21 2.79 -0.08
C GLN A 136 9.54 3.62 1.04
N VAL A 137 9.95 4.87 1.23
CA VAL A 137 9.30 5.79 2.18
C VAL A 137 7.85 6.08 1.76
N MET A 138 7.60 6.35 0.48
CA MET A 138 6.24 6.50 -0.04
C MET A 138 5.37 5.25 0.18
N PHE A 139 5.96 4.05 0.07
CA PHE A 139 5.29 2.79 0.32
C PHE A 139 4.88 2.67 1.80
N VAL A 140 5.79 2.97 2.73
CA VAL A 140 5.47 2.97 4.18
C VAL A 140 4.36 3.95 4.50
N LEU A 141 4.40 5.17 3.95
CA LEU A 141 3.35 6.18 4.15
C LEU A 141 2.01 5.78 3.51
N ARG A 142 2.04 5.00 2.42
CA ARG A 142 0.84 4.43 1.82
C ARG A 142 0.23 3.37 2.72
N GLU A 143 1.05 2.47 3.30
CA GLU A 143 0.56 1.47 4.26
C GLU A 143 0.05 2.12 5.55
N LEU A 144 0.68 3.23 6.00
CA LEU A 144 0.16 4.06 7.10
C LEU A 144 -1.26 4.55 6.83
N ARG A 145 -1.50 5.19 5.68
CA ARG A 145 -2.86 5.60 5.30
C ARG A 145 -3.79 4.40 5.20
N GLY A 146 -3.32 3.29 4.63
CA GLY A 146 -4.06 2.05 4.50
C GLY A 146 -4.56 1.55 5.86
N ASP A 147 -3.67 1.40 6.84
CA ASP A 147 -4.03 0.96 8.19
C ASP A 147 -5.03 1.93 8.84
N VAL A 148 -4.82 3.25 8.76
CA VAL A 148 -5.77 4.24 9.30
C VAL A 148 -7.16 4.07 8.68
N HIS A 149 -7.22 3.97 7.35
CA HIS A 149 -8.47 3.81 6.62
C HIS A 149 -9.17 2.49 6.95
N PHE A 150 -8.43 1.39 6.97
CA PHE A 150 -8.96 0.05 7.22
C PHE A 150 -9.49 -0.11 8.65
N ASN A 151 -8.84 0.49 9.65
CA ASN A 151 -9.37 0.53 11.00
C ASN A 151 -10.71 1.26 11.08
N LEU A 152 -10.82 2.43 10.44
CA LEU A 152 -12.06 3.21 10.42
C LEU A 152 -13.18 2.47 9.67
N LEU A 153 -12.84 1.89 8.51
CA LEU A 153 -13.80 1.12 7.72
C LEU A 153 -14.31 -0.10 8.48
N ALA A 154 -13.41 -0.86 9.13
CA ALA A 154 -13.77 -2.05 9.92
C ALA A 154 -14.72 -1.74 11.08
N ASN A 155 -14.65 -0.52 11.65
CA ASN A 155 -15.53 -0.09 12.75
C ASN A 155 -16.77 0.69 12.29
N SER A 156 -16.94 0.92 10.98
CA SER A 156 -18.05 1.74 10.44
C SER A 156 -19.37 0.96 10.26
N GLY A 157 -19.32 -0.37 10.24
CA GLY A 157 -20.45 -1.22 9.84
C GLY A 157 -20.70 -1.25 8.33
N ILE A 158 -19.80 -0.70 7.50
CA ILE A 158 -19.77 -0.90 6.05
C ILE A 158 -19.02 -2.21 5.77
N THR A 159 -19.61 -3.11 5.01
CA THR A 159 -18.93 -4.34 4.57
C THR A 159 -17.91 -4.03 3.48
N PRO A 160 -16.84 -4.84 3.30
CA PRO A 160 -15.87 -4.62 2.23
C PRO A 160 -16.50 -4.57 0.83
N VAL A 161 -17.51 -5.40 0.57
CA VAL A 161 -18.26 -5.41 -0.70
C VAL A 161 -18.99 -4.08 -0.92
N GLU A 162 -19.73 -3.59 0.08
CA GLU A 162 -20.41 -2.29 -0.02
C GLU A 162 -19.40 -1.14 -0.22
N ALA A 163 -18.27 -1.17 0.47
CA ALA A 163 -17.21 -0.16 0.31
C ALA A 163 -16.67 -0.12 -1.12
N HIS A 164 -16.37 -1.29 -1.70
CA HIS A 164 -15.92 -1.39 -3.09
C HIS A 164 -16.97 -0.96 -4.10
N MET A 165 -18.23 -1.33 -3.87
CA MET A 165 -19.34 -0.90 -4.73
C MET A 165 -19.55 0.61 -4.69
N LEU A 166 -19.43 1.24 -3.51
CA LEU A 166 -19.51 2.69 -3.35
C LEU A 166 -18.32 3.42 -3.96
N HIS A 167 -17.14 2.80 -3.97
CA HIS A 167 -15.90 3.38 -4.49
C HIS A 167 -15.77 3.27 -6.02
N GLY A 168 -15.95 2.06 -6.57
CA GLY A 168 -15.60 1.74 -7.96
C GLY A 168 -16.54 0.76 -8.67
N GLY A 169 -17.65 0.37 -8.04
CA GLY A 169 -18.66 -0.51 -8.65
C GLY A 169 -18.23 -1.97 -8.80
N GLU A 170 -18.91 -2.69 -9.69
CA GLU A 170 -18.81 -4.15 -9.76
C GLU A 170 -17.43 -4.65 -10.21
N ASP A 171 -16.81 -4.01 -11.21
CA ASP A 171 -15.51 -4.44 -11.74
C ASP A 171 -14.40 -4.25 -10.70
N TYR A 172 -14.46 -3.13 -9.97
CA TYR A 172 -13.56 -2.89 -8.84
C TYR A 172 -13.77 -3.95 -7.76
N THR A 173 -15.02 -4.28 -7.43
CA THR A 173 -15.35 -5.30 -6.42
C THR A 173 -14.83 -6.70 -6.81
N ARG A 174 -14.99 -7.10 -8.07
CA ARG A 174 -14.46 -8.37 -8.60
C ARG A 174 -12.94 -8.44 -8.53
N MET A 175 -12.24 -7.33 -8.76
CA MET A 175 -10.78 -7.26 -8.70
C MET A 175 -10.22 -7.65 -7.32
N PHE A 176 -10.99 -7.49 -6.24
CA PHE A 176 -10.61 -7.88 -4.87
C PHE A 176 -11.05 -9.30 -4.48
N GLY A 177 -11.48 -10.11 -5.45
CA GLY A 177 -11.80 -11.53 -5.26
C GLY A 177 -13.23 -11.82 -4.76
N TRP A 178 -14.09 -10.81 -4.67
CA TRP A 178 -15.45 -10.99 -4.17
C TRP A 178 -16.36 -11.65 -5.21
N PRO A 179 -17.12 -12.70 -4.85
CA PRO A 179 -18.13 -13.28 -5.73
C PRO A 179 -19.42 -12.45 -5.71
N GLY A 180 -20.07 -12.34 -6.88
CA GLY A 180 -21.39 -11.71 -6.99
C GLY A 180 -22.51 -12.63 -6.50
N PRO A 181 -23.73 -12.08 -6.30
CA PRO A 181 -24.12 -10.68 -6.50
C PRO A 181 -23.59 -9.74 -5.41
N PHE A 182 -23.38 -8.47 -5.74
CA PHE A 182 -22.85 -7.46 -4.81
C PHE A 182 -23.95 -6.57 -4.24
N ALA A 183 -23.93 -6.34 -2.93
CA ALA A 183 -24.76 -5.31 -2.32
C ALA A 183 -24.20 -3.92 -2.69
N ASP A 184 -25.05 -3.04 -3.23
CA ASP A 184 -24.61 -1.72 -3.74
C ASP A 184 -24.13 -0.74 -2.64
N GLY A 185 -24.50 -1.00 -1.38
CA GLY A 185 -24.17 -0.15 -0.25
C GLY A 185 -24.77 1.27 -0.29
N ALA A 186 -25.71 1.56 -1.20
CA ALA A 186 -26.14 2.94 -1.48
C ALA A 186 -26.67 3.68 -0.24
N HIS A 187 -27.36 2.97 0.65
CA HIS A 187 -27.87 3.47 1.93
C HIS A 187 -26.78 3.84 2.96
N LYS A 188 -25.52 3.47 2.73
CA LYS A 188 -24.35 3.80 3.57
C LYS A 188 -23.43 4.84 2.94
N ARG A 189 -23.82 5.49 1.84
CA ARG A 189 -22.98 6.47 1.11
C ARG A 189 -22.48 7.60 1.99
N GLU A 190 -23.34 8.17 2.82
CA GLU A 190 -22.95 9.24 3.77
C GLU A 190 -21.93 8.73 4.79
N ARG A 191 -22.16 7.53 5.35
CA ARG A 191 -21.21 6.91 6.27
C ARG A 191 -19.87 6.59 5.62
N TYR A 192 -19.86 6.19 4.35
CA TYR A 192 -18.62 5.98 3.61
C TYR A 192 -17.85 7.29 3.45
N ALA A 193 -18.54 8.41 3.16
CA ALA A 193 -17.92 9.73 3.13
C ALA A 193 -17.37 10.14 4.52
N GLU A 194 -18.09 9.86 5.61
CA GLU A 194 -17.61 10.10 6.98
C GLU A 194 -16.31 9.33 7.28
N VAL A 195 -16.18 8.08 6.81
CA VAL A 195 -14.95 7.27 6.94
C VAL A 195 -13.79 7.90 6.17
N GLU A 196 -14.02 8.36 4.94
CA GLU A 196 -12.99 9.06 4.14
C GLU A 196 -12.53 10.36 4.81
N GLU A 197 -13.47 11.17 5.29
CA GLU A 197 -13.17 12.41 6.02
C GLU A 197 -12.41 12.15 7.32
N ALA A 198 -12.82 11.13 8.09
CA ALA A 198 -12.12 10.73 9.30
C ALA A 198 -10.70 10.21 9.00
N THR A 199 -10.53 9.48 7.90
CA THR A 199 -9.21 9.03 7.43
C THR A 199 -8.33 10.23 7.11
N ASN A 200 -8.85 11.21 6.36
CA ASN A 200 -8.11 12.39 5.95
C ASN A 200 -7.73 13.27 7.15
N ARG A 201 -8.67 13.52 8.06
CA ARG A 201 -8.41 14.26 9.30
C ARG A 201 -7.31 13.60 10.12
N ARG A 202 -7.36 12.28 10.30
CA ARG A 202 -6.33 11.56 11.05
C ARG A 202 -4.96 11.62 10.38
N MET A 203 -4.91 11.54 9.04
CA MET A 203 -3.66 11.70 8.30
C MET A 203 -3.11 13.12 8.41
N THR A 204 -3.96 14.15 8.39
CA THR A 204 -3.56 15.54 8.62
C THR A 204 -2.92 15.71 10.01
N GLU A 205 -3.57 15.21 11.06
CA GLU A 205 -3.01 15.26 12.43
C GLU A 205 -1.62 14.60 12.53
N ILE A 206 -1.42 13.48 11.83
CA ILE A 206 -0.13 12.78 11.81
C ILE A 206 0.94 13.62 11.08
N PHE A 207 0.59 14.25 9.95
CA PHE A 207 1.52 15.07 9.20
C PHE A 207 1.88 16.36 9.95
N ASP A 208 0.89 17.03 10.55
CA ASP A 208 1.07 18.25 11.33
C ASP A 208 1.92 18.04 12.60
N ALA A 209 1.94 16.82 13.15
CA ALA A 209 2.81 16.48 14.27
C ALA A 209 4.30 16.40 13.87
N ALA A 210 4.60 16.12 12.60
CA ALA A 210 5.97 15.88 12.13
C ALA A 210 6.55 17.01 11.28
N LEU A 211 5.69 17.75 10.57
CA LEU A 211 6.06 18.73 9.57
C LEU A 211 5.44 20.09 9.87
N ASP A 212 6.20 21.16 9.62
CA ASP A 212 5.57 22.48 9.51
C ASP A 212 4.83 22.64 8.17
N ARG A 213 4.11 23.76 8.02
CA ARG A 213 3.32 24.01 6.82
C ARG A 213 4.18 24.10 5.54
N ALA A 214 5.36 24.71 5.61
CA ALA A 214 6.22 24.85 4.45
C ALA A 214 6.79 23.50 4.01
N GLU A 215 7.17 22.65 4.97
CA GLU A 215 7.60 21.28 4.73
C GLU A 215 6.47 20.40 4.15
N ALA A 216 5.24 20.53 4.66
CA ALA A 216 4.10 19.79 4.14
C ALA A 216 3.77 20.20 2.68
N GLU A 217 3.80 21.50 2.38
CA GLU A 217 3.60 22.04 1.02
C GLU A 217 4.73 21.60 0.08
N GLU A 218 5.98 21.60 0.56
CA GLU A 218 7.14 21.09 -0.17
C GLU A 218 6.99 19.60 -0.50
N LEU A 219 6.66 18.77 0.50
CA LEU A 219 6.45 17.33 0.32
C LEU A 219 5.36 17.05 -0.70
N ALA A 220 4.25 17.79 -0.63
CA ALA A 220 3.14 17.66 -1.58
C ALA A 220 3.59 17.97 -3.02
N ARG A 221 4.25 19.13 -3.23
CA ARG A 221 4.76 19.55 -4.54
C ARG A 221 5.75 18.53 -5.13
N LEU A 222 6.74 18.10 -4.35
CA LEU A 222 7.72 17.13 -4.80
C LEU A 222 7.09 15.77 -5.10
N SER A 223 6.11 15.35 -4.29
CA SER A 223 5.39 14.08 -4.52
C SER A 223 4.55 14.09 -5.80
N VAL A 224 4.01 15.25 -6.20
CA VAL A 224 3.32 15.41 -7.48
C VAL A 224 4.31 15.31 -8.63
N GLY A 225 5.42 16.05 -8.58
CA GLY A 225 6.46 15.98 -9.62
C GLY A 225 7.08 14.59 -9.77
N ALA A 226 7.31 13.89 -8.66
CA ALA A 226 7.78 12.51 -8.66
C ALA A 226 6.78 11.55 -9.33
N LEU A 227 5.48 11.71 -9.08
CA LEU A 227 4.43 10.92 -9.73
C LEU A 227 4.34 11.20 -11.24
N GLU A 228 4.43 12.47 -11.64
CA GLU A 228 4.46 12.86 -13.06
C GLU A 228 5.66 12.23 -13.77
N ARG A 229 6.84 12.29 -13.14
CA ARG A 229 8.06 11.68 -13.69
C ARG A 229 7.95 10.16 -13.76
N LEU A 230 7.43 9.52 -12.71
CA LEU A 230 7.16 8.08 -12.68
C LEU A 230 6.29 7.67 -13.86
N LYS A 231 5.16 8.36 -14.06
CA LYS A 231 4.23 8.09 -15.18
C LYS A 231 4.90 8.30 -16.54
N ALA A 232 5.71 9.34 -16.70
CA ALA A 232 6.43 9.62 -17.94
C ALA A 232 7.50 8.55 -18.27
N ASN A 233 8.07 7.92 -17.25
CA ASN A 233 9.08 6.87 -17.39
C ASN A 233 8.46 5.47 -17.60
N LEU A 234 7.14 5.30 -17.40
CA LEU A 234 6.47 4.03 -17.68
C LEU A 234 6.51 3.74 -19.19
N PRO A 235 6.65 2.46 -19.59
CA PRO A 235 6.45 2.09 -20.98
C PRO A 235 5.01 2.44 -21.42
N PRO A 236 4.78 2.73 -22.71
CA PRO A 236 3.44 2.90 -23.22
C PRO A 236 2.60 1.67 -22.88
N ALA A 237 1.36 1.87 -22.44
CA ALA A 237 0.43 0.77 -22.26
C ALA A 237 0.25 0.05 -23.60
N GLY A 238 0.74 -1.19 -23.69
CA GLY A 238 0.57 -2.06 -24.84
C GLY A 238 -0.83 -2.64 -24.94
#